data_AF-A0A6G1WY46-F1
#
_entry.id   AF-A0A6G1WY46-F1
#
_cell.length_a   1.000
_cell.length_b   1.000
_cell.length_c   1.000
_cell.angle_alpha   90.00
_cell.angle_beta   90.00
_cell.angle_gamma   90.00
#
_symmetry.space_group_name_H-M   'P 1'
#
loop_
_entity.id
_entity.type
_entity.pdbx_description
1 polymer ?
#
loop_
_entity_poly.entity_id
_entity_poly.type
_entity_poly.pdbx_seq_one_letter_code
_entity_poly.pdbx_strand_id
1 'polypeptide(L)' 'MTKRNVELNGLASLVEVRNEDANVLLWENRGRFNYVDLDPFGSPAPFVDAACAALA' A
#
# COMPACT_ATOMS: atom_id res chain seq x y z
N MET A 1 -13.43 -7.83 -1.74
CA MET A 1 -13.49 -7.46 -3.17
C MET A 1 -12.10 -7.51 -3.81
N THR A 2 -11.11 -6.77 -3.30
CA THR A 2 -9.76 -6.71 -3.89
C THR A 2 -9.09 -8.07 -4.09
N LYS A 3 -9.09 -8.94 -3.06
CA LYS A 3 -8.56 -10.32 -3.18
C LYS A 3 -9.22 -11.12 -4.31
N ARG A 4 -10.54 -11.00 -4.45
CA ARG A 4 -11.30 -11.69 -5.51
C ARG A 4 -10.90 -11.21 -6.90
N ASN A 5 -10.67 -9.92 -7.08
CA ASN A 5 -10.22 -9.38 -8.37
C ASN A 5 -8.82 -9.91 -8.73
N VAL A 6 -7.92 -10.00 -7.75
CA VAL A 6 -6.59 -10.60 -7.94
C VAL A 6 -6.68 -12.07 -8.38
N GLU A 7 -7.55 -12.85 -7.73
CA GLU A 7 -7.80 -14.26 -8.09
C GLU A 7 -8.37 -14.40 -9.50
N LEU A 8 -9.38 -13.60 -9.85
CA LEU A 8 -10.04 -13.65 -11.17
C LEU A 8 -9.06 -13.35 -12.32
N ASN A 9 -8.02 -12.57 -12.06
CA ASN A 9 -6.98 -12.26 -13.03
C ASN A 9 -5.74 -13.18 -12.91
N GLY A 10 -5.74 -14.16 -12.01
CA GLY A 10 -4.63 -15.11 -11.85
C GLY A 10 -3.34 -14.50 -11.28
N LEU A 11 -3.43 -13.39 -10.54
CA LEU A 11 -2.26 -12.61 -10.08
C LEU A 11 -1.82 -12.95 -8.63
N ALA A 12 -2.38 -13.99 -8.03
CA ALA A 12 -2.21 -14.29 -6.61
C ALA A 12 -0.75 -14.59 -6.19
N SER A 13 0.12 -15.00 -7.13
CA SER A 13 1.55 -15.23 -6.86
C SER A 13 2.41 -13.96 -6.90
N LEU A 14 1.88 -12.85 -7.45
CA LEU A 14 2.62 -11.61 -7.68
C LEU A 14 2.13 -10.45 -6.79
N VAL A 15 0.92 -10.57 -6.23
CA VAL A 15 0.26 -9.48 -5.50
C VAL A 15 -0.06 -9.91 -4.08
N GLU A 16 0.41 -9.13 -3.10
CA GLU A 16 -0.03 -9.21 -1.71
C GLU A 16 -1.17 -8.20 -1.46
N VAL A 17 -2.25 -8.64 -0.80
CA VAL A 17 -3.38 -7.76 -0.46
C VAL A 17 -3.54 -7.66 1.05
N ARG A 18 -3.43 -6.44 1.57
CA ARG A 18 -3.59 -6.09 2.99
C ARG A 18 -4.88 -5.31 3.22
N ASN A 19 -5.47 -5.47 4.40
CA ASN A 19 -6.63 -4.69 4.84
C ASN A 19 -6.31 -4.07 6.20
N GLU A 20 -5.57 -2.97 6.15
CA GLU A 20 -4.99 -2.28 7.30
C GLU A 20 -5.09 -0.78 7.06
N ASP A 21 -4.92 0.01 8.12
CA ASP A 21 -4.72 1.45 7.98
C ASP A 21 -3.41 1.72 7.20
N ALA A 22 -3.46 2.66 6.26
CA ALA A 22 -2.33 2.93 5.38
C ALA A 22 -1.08 3.40 6.14
N ASN A 23 -1.24 4.21 7.20
CA ASN A 23 -0.10 4.67 7.99
C ASN A 23 0.56 3.51 8.74
N VAL A 24 -0.24 2.60 9.31
CA VAL A 24 0.30 1.41 10.00
C VAL A 24 1.10 0.55 9.02
N LEU A 25 0.50 0.21 7.87
CA LEU A 25 1.16 -0.63 6.86
C LEU A 25 2.47 -0.03 6.35
N LEU A 26 2.47 1.26 6.04
CA LEU A 26 3.66 1.94 5.52
C LEU A 26 4.76 2.02 6.59
N TRP A 27 4.41 2.31 7.86
CA TRP A 27 5.38 2.34 8.95
C TRP A 27 5.94 0.98 9.35
N GLU A 28 5.19 -0.12 9.16
CA GLU A 28 5.71 -1.48 9.37
C GLU A 28 6.68 -1.92 8.27
N ASN A 29 6.64 -1.26 7.11
CA ASN A 29 7.42 -1.58 5.92
C ASN A 29 8.43 -0.47 5.57
N ARG A 30 9.05 0.16 6.58
CA ARG A 30 10.07 1.20 6.39
C ARG A 30 11.20 0.71 5.48
N GLY A 31 11.59 1.53 4.50
CA GLY A 31 12.68 1.21 3.57
C GLY A 31 12.44 -0.01 2.68
N ARG A 32 11.20 -0.48 2.53
CA ARG A 32 10.89 -1.72 1.78
C ARG A 32 10.48 -1.47 0.34
N PHE A 33 9.85 -0.33 0.05
CA PHE A 33 9.26 -0.08 -1.26
C PHE A 33 10.13 0.85 -2.11
N ASN A 34 10.24 0.59 -3.41
CA ASN A 34 10.90 1.51 -4.32
C ASN A 34 9.94 2.60 -4.85
N TYR A 35 8.64 2.33 -4.78
CA TYR A 35 7.60 3.23 -5.23
C TYR A 35 6.37 3.08 -4.34
N VAL A 36 5.72 4.21 -4.04
CA VAL A 36 4.46 4.27 -3.29
C VAL A 36 3.51 5.20 -4.03
N ASP A 37 2.31 4.72 -4.31
CA ASP A 37 1.22 5.52 -4.92
C ASP A 37 0.20 5.88 -3.83
N LEU A 38 -0.09 7.17 -3.67
CA LEU A 38 -1.00 7.68 -2.66
C LEU A 38 -2.21 8.37 -3.32
N ASP A 39 -3.37 7.72 -3.24
CA ASP A 39 -4.65 8.25 -3.76
C ASP A 39 -5.77 8.18 -2.70
N PRO A 40 -5.80 9.13 -1.75
CA PRO A 40 -6.89 9.22 -0.78
C PRO A 40 -8.02 10.12 -1.32
N PHE A 41 -9.21 9.97 -0.74
CA PHE A 41 -10.25 10.98 -0.90
C PHE A 41 -9.80 12.29 -0.24
N GLY A 42 -9.48 13.31 -1.04
CA GLY A 42 -9.07 14.63 -0.57
C GLY A 42 -7.55 14.78 -0.45
N SER A 43 -7.07 15.38 0.65
CA SER A 43 -5.64 15.67 0.79
C SER A 43 -4.83 14.42 1.18
N PRO A 44 -3.68 14.15 0.54
CA PRO A 44 -2.79 13.07 0.94
C PRO A 44 -1.94 13.38 2.17
N ALA A 45 -1.97 14.62 2.68
CA ALA A 45 -1.14 15.07 3.78
C ALA A 45 -1.09 14.12 5.00
N PRO A 46 -2.19 13.44 5.43
CA PRO A 46 -2.15 12.51 6.56
C PRO A 46 -1.27 11.26 6.36
N PHE A 47 -0.85 10.94 5.12
CA PHE A 47 -0.13 9.71 4.78
C PHE A 47 1.28 9.95 4.23
N VAL A 48 1.62 11.20 3.87
CA VAL A 48 2.88 11.54 3.20
C VAL A 48 4.10 11.10 4.04
N ASP A 49 4.08 11.35 5.34
CA ASP A 49 5.22 11.02 6.22
C ASP A 49 5.47 9.50 6.28
N ALA A 50 4.42 8.71 6.45
CA ALA A 50 4.52 7.25 6.47
C ALA A 50 4.98 6.71 5.11
N ALA A 51 4.48 7.27 4.00
CA ALA A 51 4.90 6.88 2.66
C ALA A 51 6.38 7.17 2.41
N CYS A 52 6.86 8.35 2.81
CA CYS A 52 8.29 8.69 2.73
C CYS A 52 9.14 7.70 3.52
N ALA A 53 8.71 7.31 4.72
CA ALA A 53 9.43 6.33 5.53
C ALA A 53 9.45 4.91 4.94
N ALA A 54 8.42 4.54 4.18
CA ALA A 54 8.32 3.24 3.53
C ALA A 54 9.21 3.09 2.30
N LEU A 55 9.67 4.21 1.72
CA LEU A 55 10.57 4.23 0.57
C LEU A 55 12.00 3.83 0.95
N ALA A 56 12.64 3.02 0.09
CA ALA A 56 14.02 2.56 0.20
C ALA A 56 15.05 3.57 -0.32
#